data_AF-A0A951EH75-F1
#
_entry.id   AF-A0A951EH75-F1
#
_cell.length_a   1.000
_cell.length_b   1.000
_cell.length_c   1.000
_cell.angle_alpha   90.00
_cell.angle_beta   90.00
_cell.angle_gamma   90.00
#
_symmetry.space_group_name_H-M   'P 1'
#
loop_
_entity.id
_entity.type
_entity.pdbx_description
1 polymer ?
#
loop_
_entity_poly.entity_id
_entity_poly.type
_entity_poly.pdbx_seq_one_letter_code
_entity_poly.pdbx_strand_id
1 'polypeptide(L)' 'VDKVDAGPKGVIIGFHDNFFANPHGLVRYIAQQGRDAKVRPDHRVVFARDFDTTEERLEGTRTILRTLVGLAEKKAAA' A
#
# COMPACT_ATOMS: atom_id res chain seq x y z
N VAL A 1 4.89 5.67 7.47
CA VAL A 1 4.13 6.09 6.28
C VAL A 1 4.10 7.60 6.29
N ASP A 2 4.34 8.25 5.16
CA ASP A 2 4.37 9.72 5.08
C ASP A 2 3.01 10.28 4.67
N LYS A 3 2.45 9.75 3.57
CA LYS A 3 1.17 10.21 3.03
C LYS A 3 0.31 9.04 2.56
N VAL A 4 -0.99 9.13 2.81
CA VAL A 4 -2.01 8.23 2.28
C VAL A 4 -3.06 9.08 1.58
N ASP A 5 -3.32 8.78 0.32
CA ASP A 5 -4.35 9.41 -0.50
C ASP A 5 -5.34 8.33 -0.91
N ALA A 6 -6.58 8.40 -0.41
CA ALA A 6 -7.62 7.43 -0.69
C ALA A 6 -8.74 8.10 -1.48
N GLY A 7 -8.96 7.64 -2.71
CA GLY A 7 -10.01 8.12 -3.60
C GLY A 7 -10.93 6.99 -4.08
N PRO A 8 -11.99 7.29 -4.84
CA PRO A 8 -12.93 6.28 -5.33
C PRO A 8 -12.30 5.17 -6.19
N LYS A 9 -11.12 5.43 -6.77
CA LYS A 9 -10.37 4.50 -7.63
C LYS A 9 -9.17 3.83 -6.94
N GLY A 10 -9.08 3.96 -5.62
CA GLY A 10 -8.12 3.22 -4.82
C GLY A 10 -7.30 4.10 -3.90
N VAL A 11 -6.09 3.62 -3.56
CA VAL A 11 -5.25 4.22 -2.54
C VAL A 11 -3.83 4.42 -3.06
N ILE A 12 -3.26 5.61 -2.83
CA ILE A 12 -1.87 5.92 -3.09
C ILE A 12 -1.15 6.09 -1.75
N ILE A 13 -0.03 5.38 -1.59
CA ILE A 13 0.75 5.38 -0.36
C ILE A 13 2.16 5.91 -0.68
N GLY A 14 2.54 6.97 0.03
CA GLY A 14 3.91 7.48 0.09
C GLY A 14 4.60 7.00 1.37
N PHE A 15 5.81 6.48 1.22
CA PHE A 15 6.63 6.06 2.35
C PHE A 15 7.51 7.20 2.86
N HIS A 16 7.81 7.17 4.15
CA HIS A 16 8.70 8.15 4.76
C HIS A 16 10.11 7.97 4.21
N ASP A 17 10.74 9.06 3.78
CA ASP A 17 12.04 9.08 3.10
C ASP A 17 12.15 8.14 1.89
N ASN A 18 11.03 7.83 1.24
CA ASN A 18 10.93 6.80 0.19
C ASN A 18 11.46 5.43 0.62
N PHE A 19 11.50 5.17 1.92
CA PHE A 19 12.03 3.96 2.52
C PHE A 19 10.90 3.10 3.08
N PHE A 20 10.95 1.80 2.74
CA PHE A 20 10.11 0.80 3.37
C PHE A 20 11.01 -0.26 3.98
N ALA A 21 10.73 -0.64 5.23
CA ALA A 21 11.57 -1.56 5.98
C ALA A 21 11.86 -2.83 5.16
N ASN A 22 10.82 -3.48 4.64
CA ASN A 22 10.91 -4.74 3.90
C ASN A 22 10.64 -4.57 2.38
N PRO A 23 11.61 -4.10 1.58
CA PRO A 23 11.39 -3.82 0.16
C PRO A 23 11.05 -5.10 -0.63
N HIS A 24 11.65 -6.24 -0.30
CA HIS A 24 11.34 -7.52 -0.95
C HIS A 24 9.91 -7.98 -0.68
N GLY A 25 9.47 -7.90 0.59
CA GLY A 25 8.10 -8.23 0.97
C GLY A 25 7.07 -7.32 0.31
N LEU A 26 7.38 -6.02 0.21
CA LEU A 26 6.54 -5.04 -0.48
C LEU A 26 6.42 -5.35 -1.98
N VAL A 27 7.55 -5.56 -2.68
CA VAL A 27 7.54 -5.89 -4.12
C VAL A 27 6.78 -7.18 -4.39
N ARG A 28 6.98 -8.21 -3.56
CA ARG A 28 6.22 -9.47 -3.65
C ARG A 28 4.72 -9.22 -3.47
N TYR A 29 4.33 -8.43 -2.47
CA TYR A 29 2.93 -8.11 -2.22
C TYR A 29 2.32 -7.35 -3.39
N ILE A 30 3.01 -6.36 -3.95
CA ILE A 30 2.57 -5.63 -5.14
C ILE A 30 2.41 -6.58 -6.33
N ALA A 31 3.38 -7.46 -6.58
CA ALA A 31 3.32 -8.43 -7.67
C ALA A 31 2.12 -9.40 -7.53
N GLN A 32 1.75 -9.77 -6.30
CA GLN A 32 0.57 -10.62 -6.03
C GLN A 32 -0.76 -9.93 -6.37
N GLN A 33 -0.82 -8.60 -6.35
CA GLN A 33 -2.01 -7.85 -6.78
C GLN A 33 -2.11 -7.74 -8.31
N GLY A 34 -1.05 -8.09 -9.05
CA GLY A 34 -1.03 -8.01 -10.50
C GLY A 34 -1.25 -6.59 -11.02
N ARG A 35 -2.33 -6.38 -11.77
CA ARG A 35 -2.65 -5.06 -12.39
C ARG A 35 -3.18 -4.05 -11.38
N ASP A 36 -3.61 -4.52 -10.20
CA ASP A 36 -4.25 -3.69 -9.20
C ASP A 36 -3.26 -3.02 -8.24
N ALA A 37 -1.96 -3.32 -8.35
CA ALA A 37 -0.96 -2.56 -7.63
C ALA A 37 0.26 -2.25 -8.49
N LYS A 38 0.81 -1.06 -8.33
CA LYS A 38 2.04 -0.67 -9.02
C LYS A 38 2.85 0.34 -8.23
N VAL A 39 4.17 0.24 -8.38
CA VAL A 39 5.12 1.28 -7.94
C VAL A 39 5.17 2.35 -9.02
N ARG A 40 5.02 3.61 -8.62
CA ARG A 40 5.19 4.77 -9.49
C ARG A 40 6.66 5.26 -9.47
N PRO A 41 7.09 6.04 -10.49
CA PRO A 41 8.43 6.63 -10.51
C PRO A 41 8.76 7.55 -9.33
N ASP A 42 7.74 8.09 -8.65
CA ASP A 42 7.87 8.94 -7.46
C ASP A 42 7.98 8.15 -6.14
N HIS A 43 8.35 6.87 -6.21
CA HIS A 43 8.45 5.93 -5.07
C HIS A 43 7.16 5.75 -4.25
N ARG A 44 6.01 6.08 -4.85
CA ARG A 44 4.70 5.80 -4.27
C ARG A 44 4.13 4.50 -4.80
N VAL A 45 3.29 3.87 -4.00
CA VAL A 45 2.56 2.66 -4.41
C VAL A 45 1.10 3.00 -4.59
N VAL A 46 0.56 2.62 -5.74
CA VAL A 46 -0.87 2.74 -6.04
C VAL A 46 -1.50 1.37 -5.90
N PHE A 47 -2.61 1.30 -5.19
CA PHE A 47 -3.51 0.14 -5.12
C PHE A 47 -4.84 0.54 -5.77
N ALA A 48 -5.11 0.04 -6.97
CA ALA A 48 -6.36 0.25 -7.68
C ALA A 48 -7.47 -0.62 -7.05
N ARG A 49 -8.53 0.05 -6.62
CA ARG A 49 -9.74 -0.55 -6.07
C ARG A 49 -10.92 0.34 -6.45
N ASP A 50 -12.07 -0.26 -6.69
CA ASP A 50 -13.30 0.51 -6.81
C ASP A 50 -13.94 0.58 -5.42
N PHE A 51 -14.04 1.80 -4.89
CA PHE A 51 -14.76 2.08 -3.65
C PHE A 51 -16.01 2.88 -4.02
N ASP A 52 -17.17 2.25 -3.89
CA ASP A 52 -18.45 2.87 -4.21
C ASP A 52 -18.94 3.74 -3.06
N THR A 53 -18.58 3.37 -1.82
CA THR A 53 -18.93 4.11 -0.61
C THR A 53 -17.72 4.65 0.15
N THR A 54 -17.96 5.61 1.04
CA THR A 54 -16.90 6.17 1.91
C THR A 54 -16.44 5.13 2.94
N GLU A 55 -17.36 4.30 3.44
CA GLU A 55 -17.09 3.20 4.35
C GLU A 55 -16.15 2.17 3.73
N GLU A 56 -16.44 1.70 2.50
CA GLU A 56 -15.56 0.77 1.78
C GLU A 56 -14.18 1.36 1.54
N ARG A 57 -14.11 2.66 1.20
CA ARG A 57 -12.82 3.34 1.02
C ARG A 57 -12.02 3.36 2.31
N LEU A 58 -12.66 3.66 3.45
CA LEU A 58 -12.01 3.68 4.75
C LEU A 58 -11.52 2.29 5.14
N GLU A 59 -12.38 1.27 5.00
CA GLU A 59 -12.06 -0.11 5.35
C GLU A 59 -10.98 -0.71 4.44
N GLY A 60 -11.07 -0.48 3.13
CA GLY A 60 -10.08 -0.89 2.15
C GLY A 60 -8.72 -0.26 2.42
N THR A 61 -8.68 1.05 2.68
CA THR A 61 -7.46 1.76 3.07
C THR A 61 -6.86 1.18 4.35
N ARG A 62 -7.69 0.95 5.38
CA ARG A 62 -7.27 0.35 6.65
C ARG A 62 -6.68 -1.04 6.44
N THR A 63 -7.30 -1.86 5.60
CA THR A 63 -6.84 -3.22 5.29
C THR A 63 -5.47 -3.19 4.63
N ILE A 64 -5.29 -2.36 3.61
CA ILE A 64 -3.99 -2.20 2.93
C ILE A 64 -2.91 -1.78 3.94
N LEU A 65 -3.19 -0.78 4.79
CA LEU A 65 -2.24 -0.31 5.79
C LEU A 65 -1.86 -1.40 6.79
N ARG A 66 -2.82 -2.20 7.29
CA ARG A 66 -2.50 -3.34 8.19
C ARG A 66 -1.60 -4.36 7.52
N THR A 67 -1.85 -4.69 6.25
CA THR A 67 -0.98 -5.60 5.51
C THR A 67 0.43 -5.04 5.37
N LEU A 68 0.57 -3.74 5.08
CA LEU A 68 1.88 -3.07 5.00
C LEU A 68 2.60 -3.07 6.35
N VAL A 69 1.90 -2.83 7.45
CA VAL A 69 2.48 -2.94 8.81
C VAL A 69 3.02 -4.34 9.03
N GLY A 70 2.22 -5.39 8.76
CA GLY A 70 2.68 -6.77 8.91
C GLY A 70 3.88 -7.13 8.02
N LEU A 71 3.98 -6.53 6.82
CA LEU A 71 5.15 -6.71 5.95
C LEU A 71 6.40 -6.01 6.49
N ALA A 72 6.24 -4.81 7.06
CA ALA A 72 7.33 -4.06 7.67
C ALA A 72 7.86 -4.77 8.93
N GLU A 73 6.96 -5.23 9.80
CA GLU A 73 7.28 -5.96 11.03
C GLU A 73 7.92 -7.33 10.74
N LYS A 74 7.52 -8.01 9.67
CA LYS A 74 8.15 -9.28 9.26
C LYS A 74 9.64 -9.17 8.93
N LYS A 75 10.16 -7.97 8.63
CA LYS A 75 11.63 -7.76 8.56
C LYS A 75 12.25 -7.57 9.94
N ALA A 76 11.53 -7.02 10.92
CA ALA A 76 12.06 -6.86 12.27
C ALA A 76 12.29 -8.21 12.99
N ALA A 77 11.74 -9.31 12.46
CA ALA A 77 11.87 -10.66 13.01
C ALA A 77 12.82 -11.59 12.22
N ALA A 78 13.58 -11.07 11.24
CA ALA A 78 14.52 -11.85 10.42
C ALA A 78 15.96 -11.36 10.58
#